data_AF-A0ABD6F4K8-F1
#
_entry.id   AF-A0ABD6F4K8-F1
#
_cell.length_a   1.000
_cell.length_b   1.000
_cell.length_c   1.000
_cell.angle_alpha   90.00
_cell.angle_beta   90.00
_cell.angle_gamma   90.00
#
_symmetry.space_group_name_H-M   'P 1'
#
loop_
_entity.id
_entity.type
_entity.pdbx_description
1 polymer ?
#
loop_
_entity_poly.entity_id
_entity_poly.type
_entity_poly.pdbx_seq_one_letter_code
_entity_poly.pdbx_strand_id
1 'polypeptide(L)'
;MRGRFAFSCAILSWIERKVCTALFARPPDGTIEEALSYFLQAEEACHFVWAENLAYIAKCYVIQRLKEPAMKYVEKIDSIEKKDDAILELLKEIKKDLAKCK
;
A
#
# COMPACT_ATOMS: atom_id res chain seq x y z
N MET A 1 -3.36 9.02 -7.26
CA MET A 1 -4.13 9.47 -6.07
C MET A 1 -5.24 8.52 -5.65
N ARG A 2 -6.02 7.91 -6.55
CA ARG A 2 -7.12 6.98 -6.20
C ARG A 2 -6.70 5.79 -5.32
N GLY A 3 -5.58 5.14 -5.65
CA GLY A 3 -5.07 4.01 -4.85
C GLY A 3 -4.74 4.39 -3.41
N ARG A 4 -4.09 5.54 -3.18
CA ARG A 4 -3.77 6.01 -1.82
C ARG A 4 -5.02 6.32 -1.01
N PHE A 5 -6.03 6.95 -1.63
CA PHE A 5 -7.29 7.23 -0.96
C PHE A 5 -8.01 5.95 -0.55
N ALA A 6 -8.18 5.00 -1.47
CA ALA A 6 -8.79 3.70 -1.19
C ALA A 6 -8.03 2.95 -0.09
N PHE A 7 -6.69 2.93 -0.17
CA PHE A 7 -5.83 2.32 0.85
C PHE A 7 -6.07 2.95 2.23
N SER A 8 -6.03 4.29 2.32
CA SER A 8 -6.25 5.01 3.58
C SER A 8 -7.62 4.72 4.20
N CYS A 9 -8.68 4.65 3.38
CA CYS A 9 -10.02 4.29 3.86
C CYS A 9 -10.08 2.84 4.34
N ALA A 10 -9.42 1.93 3.62
CA ALA A 10 -9.39 0.51 3.96
C ALA A 10 -8.71 0.25 5.32
N ILE A 11 -7.63 0.99 5.63
CA ILE A 11 -6.84 0.78 6.85
C ILE A 11 -7.31 1.57 8.08
N LEU A 12 -8.39 2.36 8.00
CA LEU A 12 -8.89 3.11 9.15
C LEU A 12 -9.12 2.20 10.38
N SER A 13 -8.69 2.62 11.55
CA SER A 13 -9.04 1.96 12.80
C SER A 13 -10.55 2.05 13.05
N TRP A 14 -11.06 1.19 13.93
CA TRP A 14 -12.47 1.24 14.31
C TRP A 14 -12.89 2.60 14.89
N ILE A 15 -11.99 3.27 15.63
CA ILE A 15 -12.26 4.61 16.19
C ILE A 15 -12.33 5.65 15.07
N GLU A 16 -11.37 5.65 14.14
CA GLU A 16 -11.38 6.59 13.02
C GLU A 16 -12.61 6.40 12.12
N ARG A 17 -13.04 5.15 11.89
CA ARG A 17 -14.30 4.87 11.18
C ARG A 17 -15.50 5.47 11.91
N LYS A 18 -15.57 5.34 13.24
CA LYS A 18 -16.65 5.96 14.04
C LYS A 18 -16.67 7.48 13.94
N VAL A 19 -15.51 8.12 14.00
CA VAL A 19 -15.40 9.58 13.84
C VAL A 19 -15.88 10.00 12.45
N CYS A 20 -15.49 9.26 11.40
CA CYS A 20 -15.95 9.52 10.05
C CYS A 20 -17.48 9.40 9.91
N THR A 21 -18.08 8.35 10.48
CA THR A 21 -19.54 8.16 10.46
C THR A 21 -20.29 9.27 11.19
N ALA A 22 -19.69 9.87 12.23
CA ALA A 22 -20.31 10.98 12.96
C ALA A 22 -20.26 12.30 12.19
N LEU A 23 -19.19 12.54 11.41
CA LEU A 23 -18.97 13.80 10.69
C LEU A 23 -19.57 13.81 9.28
N PHE A 24 -19.67 12.66 8.61
CA PHE A 24 -20.08 12.55 7.21
C PHE A 24 -21.37 11.76 7.05
N ALA A 25 -22.26 12.23 6.18
CA ALA A 25 -23.49 11.52 5.83
C ALA A 25 -23.23 10.11 5.25
N ARG A 26 -22.11 9.96 4.52
CA ARG A 26 -21.56 8.68 4.11
C ARG A 26 -20.07 8.67 4.45
N PRO A 27 -19.60 7.77 5.33
CA PRO A 27 -18.18 7.69 5.63
C PRO A 27 -17.39 7.32 4.38
N PRO A 28 -16.15 7.84 4.21
CA PRO A 28 -15.29 7.46 3.11
C PRO A 28 -14.99 5.97 3.21
N ASP A 29 -15.08 5.29 2.07
CA ASP A 29 -14.97 3.84 1.98
C ASP A 29 -13.95 3.47 0.89
N GLY A 30 -13.43 2.25 0.99
CA GLY A 30 -12.48 1.69 0.06
C GLY A 30 -11.90 0.38 0.59
N THR A 31 -11.55 -0.51 -0.31
CA THR A 31 -10.95 -1.80 0.06
C THR A 31 -9.47 -1.91 -0.35
N ILE A 32 -8.77 -2.89 0.23
CA ILE A 32 -7.38 -3.18 -0.15
C ILE A 32 -7.30 -3.69 -1.58
N GLU A 33 -8.32 -4.42 -2.06
CA GLU A 33 -8.41 -4.94 -3.42
C GLU A 33 -8.58 -3.80 -4.43
N GLU A 34 -9.42 -2.81 -4.13
CA GLU A 34 -9.58 -1.61 -4.96
C GLU A 34 -8.28 -0.80 -5.00
N ALA A 35 -7.65 -0.58 -3.84
CA ALA A 35 -6.38 0.12 -3.74
C ALA A 35 -5.30 -0.58 -4.58
N LEU A 36 -5.16 -1.90 -4.43
CA LEU A 36 -4.22 -2.72 -5.18
C LEU A 36 -4.48 -2.62 -6.68
N SER A 37 -5.74 -2.72 -7.11
CA SER A 37 -6.11 -2.60 -8.52
C SER A 37 -5.68 -1.24 -9.10
N TYR A 38 -5.92 -0.15 -8.37
CA TYR A 38 -5.48 1.18 -8.81
C TYR A 38 -3.96 1.32 -8.89
N PHE A 39 -3.21 0.74 -7.95
CA PHE A 39 -1.75 0.81 -7.98
C PHE A 39 -1.14 -0.07 -9.09
N LEU A 40 -1.73 -1.22 -9.38
CA LEU A 40 -1.31 -2.08 -10.49
C LEU A 40 -1.57 -1.44 -11.85
N GLN A 41 -2.75 -0.82 -12.03
CA GLN A 41 -3.04 -0.04 -13.24
C GLN A 41 -2.08 1.14 -13.42
N ALA A 42 -1.71 1.80 -12.32
CA ALA A 42 -0.72 2.88 -12.36
C ALA A 42 0.68 2.36 -12.71
N GLU A 43 1.08 1.21 -12.16
CA GLU A 43 2.35 0.55 -12.50
C GLU A 43 2.42 0.18 -13.99
N GLU A 44 1.34 -0.39 -14.54
CA GLU A 44 1.27 -0.79 -15.94
C GLU A 44 1.35 0.41 -16.90
N ALA A 45 0.73 1.53 -16.53
CA ALA A 45 0.76 2.75 -17.33
C ALA A 45 2.07 3.57 -17.19
N CYS A 46 2.91 3.25 -16.20
CA CYS A 46 4.08 4.05 -15.87
C CYS A 46 5.33 3.60 -16.65
N HIS A 47 5.99 4.54 -17.33
CA HIS A 47 7.23 4.26 -18.07
C HIS A 47 8.51 4.47 -17.24
N PHE A 48 8.38 4.80 -15.96
CA PHE A 48 9.50 4.98 -15.03
C PHE A 48 9.28 4.19 -13.74
N VAL A 49 10.34 3.97 -12.96
CA VAL A 49 10.23 3.28 -11.68
C VAL A 49 9.66 4.23 -10.63
N TRP A 50 8.44 3.96 -10.18
CA TRP A 50 7.78 4.72 -9.12
C TRP A 50 7.85 3.96 -7.79
N ALA A 51 8.94 4.18 -7.03
CA ALA A 51 9.22 3.45 -5.78
C ALA A 51 8.06 3.47 -4.77
N GLU A 52 7.41 4.62 -4.61
CA GLU A 52 6.28 4.76 -3.68
C GLU A 52 5.07 3.92 -4.12
N ASN A 53 4.77 3.87 -5.43
CA ASN A 53 3.70 3.01 -5.96
C ASN A 53 3.99 1.53 -5.68
N LEU A 54 5.22 1.08 -5.96
CA LEU A 54 5.66 -0.28 -5.66
C LEU A 54 5.54 -0.60 -4.16
N ALA A 55 5.89 0.34 -3.28
CA ALA A 55 5.79 0.16 -1.84
C ALA A 55 4.33 -0.02 -1.39
N TYR A 56 3.40 0.75 -1.97
CA TYR A 56 1.97 0.58 -1.69
C TYR A 56 1.40 -0.73 -2.24
N ILE A 57 1.86 -1.20 -3.41
CA ILE A 57 1.51 -2.53 -3.93
C ILE A 57 1.95 -3.62 -2.94
N ALA A 58 3.21 -3.55 -2.48
CA ALA A 58 3.73 -4.49 -1.48
C ALA A 58 2.92 -4.44 -0.18
N LYS A 59 2.58 -3.25 0.34
CA LYS A 59 1.72 -3.08 1.52
C LYS A 59 0.35 -3.75 1.34
N CYS A 60 -0.29 -3.59 0.17
CA CYS A 60 -1.58 -4.24 -0.11
C CYS A 60 -1.47 -5.77 -0.05
N TYR A 61 -0.42 -6.35 -0.65
CA TYR A 61 -0.20 -7.80 -0.60
C TYR A 61 0.12 -8.31 0.81
N VAL A 62 0.87 -7.54 1.62
CA VAL A 62 1.13 -7.88 3.02
C VAL A 62 -0.17 -7.93 3.82
N ILE A 63 -1.06 -6.96 3.64
CA ILE A 63 -2.36 -6.94 4.33
C ILE A 63 -3.22 -8.15 3.93
N GLN A 64 -3.18 -8.53 2.65
CA GLN A 64 -3.83 -9.74 2.14
C GLN A 64 -3.12 -11.05 2.51
N ARG A 65 -2.01 -11.00 3.27
CA ARG A 65 -1.17 -12.16 3.63
C ARG A 65 -0.58 -12.90 2.43
N LEU A 66 -0.43 -12.24 1.29
CA LEU A 66 0.16 -12.79 0.09
C LEU A 66 1.67 -12.45 0.05
N LYS A 67 2.48 -13.33 0.64
CA LYS A 67 3.91 -13.11 0.85
C LYS A 67 4.73 -13.05 -0.44
N GLU A 68 4.53 -14.02 -1.33
CA GLU A 68 5.28 -14.10 -2.60
C GLU A 68 5.13 -12.85 -3.48
N PRO A 69 3.90 -12.37 -3.79
CA PRO A 69 3.77 -11.16 -4.59
C PRO A 69 4.32 -9.94 -3.84
N ALA A 70 4.12 -9.82 -2.53
CA ALA A 70 4.71 -8.71 -1.76
C ALA A 70 6.25 -8.68 -1.88
N MET A 71 6.92 -9.83 -1.75
CA MET A 71 8.38 -9.93 -1.90
C MET A 71 8.86 -9.51 -3.29
N LYS A 72 8.15 -9.91 -4.34
CA LYS A 72 8.46 -9.48 -5.72
C LYS A 72 8.52 -7.95 -5.86
N TYR A 73 7.60 -7.23 -5.23
CA TYR A 73 7.61 -5.75 -5.27
C TYR A 73 8.67 -5.15 -4.34
N VAL A 74 8.96 -5.77 -3.21
CA VAL A 74 10.09 -5.37 -2.35
C VAL A 74 11.43 -5.48 -3.09
N GLU A 75 11.65 -6.57 -3.81
CA GLU A 75 12.87 -6.78 -4.62
C GLU A 75 13.01 -5.74 -5.74
N LYS A 76 11.90 -5.41 -6.42
CA LYS A 76 11.87 -4.30 -7.41
C LYS A 76 12.27 -2.96 -6.81
N ILE A 77 11.89 -2.70 -5.55
CA ILE A 77 12.30 -1.46 -4.88
C ILE A 77 13.77 -1.58 -4.49
N ASP A 78 14.21 -2.71 -3.93
CA ASP A 78 15.60 -2.93 -3.50
C ASP A 78 16.61 -2.75 -4.65
N SER A 79 16.25 -3.06 -5.89
CA SER A 79 17.09 -2.84 -7.07
C SER A 79 17.26 -1.37 -7.50
N ILE A 80 16.51 -0.43 -6.92
CA ILE A 80 16.65 1.00 -7.19
C ILE A 80 17.95 1.52 -6.55
N GLU A 81 18.85 2.11 -7.33
CA GLU A 81 20.16 2.57 -6.85
C GLU A 81 20.06 3.64 -5.74
N LYS A 82 19.20 4.64 -5.93
CA LYS A 82 19.01 5.74 -4.99
C LYS A 82 17.57 5.74 -4.48
N LYS A 83 17.43 5.53 -3.17
CA LYS A 83 16.16 5.58 -2.46
C LYS A 83 16.21 6.76 -1.52
N ASP A 84 15.13 7.53 -1.45
CA ASP A 84 14.97 8.52 -0.39
C ASP A 84 14.70 7.84 0.96
N ASP A 85 14.85 8.60 2.04
CA ASP A 85 14.67 8.11 3.40
C ASP A 85 13.24 7.61 3.66
N ALA A 86 12.23 8.20 3.02
CA ALA A 86 10.84 7.79 3.19
C ALA A 86 10.59 6.39 2.62
N ILE A 87 11.15 6.07 1.45
CA ILE A 87 11.10 4.73 0.85
C ILE A 87 11.85 3.72 1.72
N LEU A 88 12.99 4.10 2.31
CA LEU A 88 13.74 3.24 3.22
C LEU A 88 12.93 2.90 4.48
N GLU A 89 12.26 3.87 5.09
CA GLU A 89 11.38 3.62 6.24
C GLU A 89 10.18 2.75 5.86
N LEU A 90 9.54 3.02 4.72
CA LEU A 90 8.44 2.18 4.21
C LEU A 90 8.89 0.73 4.00
N LEU A 91 10.07 0.51 3.43
CA LEU A 91 10.62 -0.83 3.25
C LEU A 91 10.89 -1.54 4.58
N LYS A 92 11.40 -0.83 5.59
CA LYS A 92 11.61 -1.40 6.92
C LYS A 92 10.28 -1.88 7.53
N GLU A 93 9.23 -1.08 7.43
CA GLU A 93 7.89 -1.45 7.87
C GLU A 93 7.36 -2.69 7.13
N ILE A 94 7.41 -2.67 5.80
CA ILE A 94 6.93 -3.77 4.95
C ILE A 94 7.67 -5.07 5.27
N LYS A 95 8.99 -5.04 5.38
CA LYS A 95 9.82 -6.22 5.71
C LYS A 95 9.51 -6.75 7.11
N LYS A 96 9.28 -5.87 8.09
CA LYS A 96 8.85 -6.25 9.45
C LYS A 96 7.49 -6.95 9.43
N ASP A 97 6.55 -6.50 8.63
CA ASP A 97 5.23 -7.12 8.54
C ASP A 97 5.22 -8.41 7.72
N LEU A 98 6.07 -8.51 6.70
CA LEU A 98 6.31 -9.74 5.94
C LEU A 98 6.86 -10.87 6.83
N ALA A 99 7.74 -10.55 7.78
CA ALA A 99 8.25 -11.53 8.74
C ALA A 99 7.15 -12.14 9.62
N LYS A 100 6.01 -11.46 9.76
CA LYS A 100 4.83 -11.95 10.52
C LYS A 100 3.85 -12.73 9.65
N CYS A 101 4.03 -12.75 8.33
CA CYS A 101 3.22 -13.55 7.42
C CYS A 101 3.83 -14.96 7.39
N LYS A 102 3.11 -15.92 7.99
CA LYS A 102 3.46 -17.34 7.97
C LYS A 102 3.22 -17.92 6.59
#